data_AF-A0A950Z3H3-F1
#
_entry.id   AF-A0A950Z3H3-F1
#
_cell.length_a   1.000
_cell.length_b   1.000
_cell.length_c   1.000
_cell.angle_alpha   90.00
_cell.angle_beta   90.00
_cell.angle_gamma   90.00
#
_symmetry.space_group_name_H-M   'P 1'
#
loop_
_entity.id
_entity.type
_entity.pdbx_description
1 polymer ?
#
loop_
_entity_poly.entity_id
_entity_poly.type
_entity_poly.pdbx_seq_one_letter_code
_entity_poly.pdbx_strand_id
1 'polypeptide(L)'
;MATTVLGAHETRPARFWESTNGQKAIMAVTGAILFLFVIFHMIGNLQVFEGPEQINFYGFALRRFPEVLWGVRIILLIAVALHIWSSVKLGSRKLKARPVAYAKRQNTASDYASRTMYWSGPIILAFIIYHILHLTAGVLHPQSTFIEGDVYHNLVSGFQVWYVSAWYIFS
;
A
#
# COMPACT_ATOMS: atom_id res chain seq x y z
N MET A 1 -39.88 49.15 -4.42
CA MET A 1 -39.73 47.73 -4.78
C MET A 1 -38.24 47.47 -4.95
N ALA A 2 -37.63 46.67 -4.07
CA ALA A 2 -36.21 46.33 -4.15
C ALA A 2 -36.07 44.90 -4.68
N THR A 3 -35.50 44.75 -5.86
CA THR A 3 -35.28 43.47 -6.52
C THR A 3 -33.99 42.87 -5.97
N THR A 4 -34.11 41.89 -5.07
CA THR A 4 -32.97 41.12 -4.58
C THR A 4 -32.48 40.20 -5.69
N VAL A 5 -31.32 40.51 -6.27
CA VAL A 5 -30.60 39.60 -7.17
C VAL A 5 -30.05 38.46 -6.30
N LEU A 6 -30.72 37.31 -6.31
CA LEU A 6 -30.16 36.06 -5.78
C LEU A 6 -28.89 35.76 -6.58
N GLY A 7 -27.73 35.95 -5.95
CA GLY A 7 -26.45 35.59 -6.53
C GLY A 7 -26.49 34.13 -6.93
N ALA A 8 -26.51 33.87 -8.25
CA ALA A 8 -26.34 32.53 -8.78
C ALA A 8 -24.98 32.03 -8.31
N HIS A 9 -24.99 31.11 -7.36
CA HIS A 9 -23.78 30.44 -6.94
C HIS A 9 -23.31 29.61 -8.13
N GLU A 10 -22.29 30.08 -8.86
CA GLU A 10 -21.70 29.31 -9.96
C GLU A 10 -21.16 28.00 -9.39
N THR A 11 -21.92 26.93 -9.57
CA THR A 11 -21.48 25.58 -9.20
C THR A 11 -20.54 25.09 -10.30
N ARG A 12 -19.26 25.42 -10.16
CA ARG A 12 -18.23 24.81 -11.01
C ARG A 12 -18.33 23.29 -10.86
N PRO A 13 -18.44 22.51 -11.95
CA PRO A 13 -18.46 21.06 -11.87
C PRO A 13 -17.17 20.60 -11.19
N ALA A 14 -17.31 19.81 -10.11
CA ALA A 14 -16.16 19.27 -9.40
C ALA A 14 -15.30 18.46 -10.37
N ARG A 15 -13.99 18.69 -10.38
CA ARG A 15 -13.07 17.91 -11.22
C ARG A 15 -13.17 16.42 -10.84
N PHE A 16 -12.85 15.51 -11.76
CA PHE A 16 -12.94 14.06 -11.50
C PHE A 16 -12.31 13.66 -10.15
N TRP A 17 -11.10 14.15 -9.88
CA TRP A 17 -10.31 13.92 -8.67
C TRP A 17 -10.89 14.55 -7.38
N GLU A 18 -11.81 15.51 -7.53
CA GLU A 18 -12.52 16.18 -6.43
C GLU A 18 -13.87 15.51 -6.14
N SER A 19 -14.43 14.76 -7.09
CA SER A 19 -15.67 14.03 -6.89
C SER A 19 -15.47 12.80 -5.99
N THR A 20 -16.48 12.42 -5.21
CA THR A 20 -16.43 11.20 -4.39
C THR A 20 -16.33 9.94 -5.26
N ASN A 21 -16.98 9.93 -6.42
CA ASN A 21 -16.93 8.79 -7.35
C ASN A 21 -15.55 8.63 -7.98
N GLY A 22 -14.92 9.72 -8.44
CA GLY A 22 -13.57 9.66 -8.97
C GLY A 22 -12.55 9.21 -7.93
N GLN A 23 -12.67 9.68 -6.68
CA GLN A 23 -11.81 9.22 -5.58
C GLN A 23 -11.95 7.73 -5.28
N LYS A 24 -13.17 7.18 -5.33
CA LYS A 24 -13.39 5.73 -5.20
C LYS A 24 -12.80 4.95 -6.38
N ALA A 25 -12.93 5.46 -7.60
CA ALA A 25 -12.32 4.84 -8.78
C ALA A 25 -10.79 4.78 -8.66
N ILE A 26 -10.16 5.87 -8.24
CA ILE A 26 -8.70 5.93 -7.99
C ILE A 26 -8.31 4.91 -6.91
N MET A 27 -9.04 4.87 -5.79
CA MET A 27 -8.78 3.93 -4.72
C MET A 27 -8.88 2.46 -5.19
N ALA A 28 -9.89 2.15 -6.01
CA ALA A 28 -10.11 0.82 -6.55
C ALA A 28 -9.01 0.39 -7.54
N VAL A 29 -8.67 1.25 -8.51
CA VAL A 29 -7.63 0.96 -9.51
C VAL A 29 -6.27 0.80 -8.85
N THR A 30 -5.90 1.72 -7.96
CA THR A 30 -4.62 1.62 -7.23
C THR A 30 -4.59 0.40 -6.32
N GLY A 31 -5.70 0.08 -5.64
CA GLY A 31 -5.82 -1.13 -4.82
C GLY A 31 -5.65 -2.41 -5.64
N ALA A 32 -6.22 -2.47 -6.85
CA ALA A 32 -6.07 -3.61 -7.75
C ALA A 32 -4.61 -3.78 -8.21
N ILE A 33 -3.92 -2.69 -8.54
CA ILE A 33 -2.48 -2.71 -8.89
C ILE A 33 -1.65 -3.27 -7.74
N LEU A 34 -1.86 -2.76 -6.52
CA LEU A 34 -1.13 -3.20 -5.33
C LEU A 34 -1.42 -4.67 -5.00
N PHE A 35 -2.67 -5.09 -5.12
CA PHE A 35 -3.07 -6.48 -4.89
C PHE A 35 -2.39 -7.44 -5.87
N LEU A 36 -2.42 -7.13 -7.18
CA LEU A 36 -1.73 -7.93 -8.19
C LEU A 36 -0.23 -7.98 -7.93
N PHE A 37 0.37 -6.85 -7.57
CA PHE A 37 1.78 -6.82 -7.19
C PHE A 37 2.08 -7.75 -6.02
N VAL A 38 1.27 -7.76 -4.95
CA VAL A 38 1.48 -8.66 -3.81
C VAL A 38 1.44 -10.12 -4.24
N ILE A 39 0.52 -10.51 -5.14
CA ILE A 39 0.48 -11.87 -5.69
C ILE A 39 1.79 -12.23 -6.39
N PHE A 40 2.23 -11.43 -7.37
CA PHE A 40 3.46 -11.72 -8.11
C PHE A 40 4.71 -11.62 -7.23
N HIS A 41 4.73 -10.68 -6.29
CA HIS A 41 5.78 -10.55 -5.29
C HIS A 41 5.86 -11.82 -4.45
N MET A 42 4.73 -12.39 -4.02
CA MET A 42 4.72 -13.64 -3.27
C MET A 42 5.18 -14.82 -4.10
N ILE A 43 4.72 -14.95 -5.35
CA ILE A 43 5.21 -15.99 -6.27
C ILE A 43 6.73 -15.93 -6.42
N GLY A 44 7.30 -14.73 -6.58
CA GLY A 44 8.76 -14.55 -6.65
C GLY A 44 9.49 -14.94 -5.36
N ASN A 45 8.92 -14.62 -4.20
CA ASN A 45 9.53 -14.96 -2.90
C ASN A 45 9.41 -16.46 -2.57
N LEU A 46 8.34 -17.14 -3.01
CA LEU A 46 8.15 -18.58 -2.77
C LEU A 46 9.24 -19.43 -3.43
N GLN A 47 9.95 -18.89 -4.43
CA GLN A 47 11.13 -19.53 -5.01
C GLN A 47 12.26 -19.75 -3.99
N VAL A 48 12.21 -19.14 -2.79
CA VAL A 48 13.11 -19.49 -1.68
C VAL A 48 13.08 -20.99 -1.35
N PHE A 49 11.91 -21.63 -1.52
CA PHE A 49 11.73 -23.06 -1.24
C PHE A 49 12.26 -23.98 -2.35
N GLU A 50 12.62 -23.42 -3.51
CA GLU A 50 13.25 -24.15 -4.63
C GLU A 50 14.79 -24.18 -4.50
N GLY A 51 15.34 -23.43 -3.53
CA GLY A 51 16.76 -23.42 -3.18
C GLY A 51 17.44 -22.07 -3.41
N PRO A 52 18.67 -21.90 -2.88
CA PRO A 52 19.39 -20.62 -2.93
C PRO A 52 19.64 -20.11 -4.35
N GLU A 53 19.98 -21.01 -5.27
CA GLU A 53 20.32 -20.66 -6.66
C GLU A 53 19.12 -20.04 -7.38
N GLN A 54 17.92 -20.61 -7.21
CA GLN A 54 16.72 -20.17 -7.91
C GLN A 54 16.30 -18.74 -7.52
N ILE A 55 16.18 -18.44 -6.22
CA ILE A 55 15.79 -17.10 -5.77
C ILE A 55 16.87 -16.04 -6.07
N ASN A 56 18.14 -16.42 -6.00
CA ASN A 56 19.24 -15.53 -6.37
C ASN A 56 19.25 -15.24 -7.87
N PHE A 57 19.03 -16.26 -8.70
CA PHE A 57 18.87 -16.10 -10.14
C PHE A 57 17.67 -15.22 -10.48
N TYR A 58 16.52 -15.41 -9.83
CA TYR A 58 15.35 -14.55 -10.00
C TYR A 58 15.67 -13.08 -9.66
N GLY A 59 16.32 -12.84 -8.52
CA GLY A 59 16.76 -11.50 -8.13
C GLY A 59 17.75 -10.88 -9.12
N PHE A 60 18.65 -11.67 -9.70
CA PHE A 60 19.56 -11.25 -10.76
C PHE A 60 18.80 -10.91 -12.06
N ALA A 61 17.88 -11.78 -12.50
CA ALA A 61 17.09 -11.61 -13.72
C ALA A 61 16.24 -10.32 -13.68
N LEU A 62 15.67 -9.98 -12.51
CA LEU A 62 14.96 -8.71 -12.32
C LEU A 62 15.88 -7.49 -12.47
N ARG A 63 17.12 -7.57 -11.96
CA ARG A 63 18.12 -6.50 -12.06
C ARG A 63 18.73 -6.38 -13.47
N ARG A 64 18.65 -7.44 -14.29
CA ARG A 64 19.13 -7.46 -15.67
C ARG A 64 18.36 -6.48 -16.57
N PHE A 65 17.10 -6.19 -16.24
CA PHE A 65 16.24 -5.24 -16.96
C PHE A 65 15.88 -4.04 -16.07
N PRO A 66 16.85 -3.12 -15.83
CA PRO A 66 16.67 -2.04 -14.87
C PRO A 66 15.54 -1.08 -15.25
N GLU A 67 15.25 -0.87 -16.54
CA GLU A 67 14.15 0.02 -16.94
C GLU A 67 12.79 -0.56 -16.54
N VAL A 68 12.59 -1.87 -16.72
CA VAL A 68 11.36 -2.57 -16.32
C VAL A 68 11.21 -2.54 -14.81
N LEU A 69 12.29 -2.85 -14.07
CA LEU A 69 12.29 -2.86 -12.61
C LEU A 69 11.94 -1.47 -12.05
N TRP A 70 12.56 -0.41 -12.56
CA TRP A 70 12.26 0.95 -12.12
C TRP A 70 10.88 1.43 -12.57
N GLY A 71 10.42 1.05 -13.76
CA GLY A 71 9.06 1.31 -14.21
C GLY A 71 8.02 0.75 -13.25
N VAL A 72 8.16 -0.52 -12.86
CA VAL A 72 7.30 -1.16 -11.86
C VAL A 72 7.39 -0.43 -10.51
N ARG A 73 8.59 -0.09 -10.03
CA ARG A 73 8.77 0.66 -8.76
C ARG A 73 8.05 2.01 -8.77
N ILE A 74 8.19 2.79 -9.84
CA ILE A 74 7.53 4.10 -9.97
C ILE A 74 6.01 3.93 -9.99
N ILE A 75 5.48 2.97 -10.74
CA ILE A 75 4.05 2.66 -10.78
C ILE A 75 3.54 2.31 -9.38
N LEU A 76 4.26 1.47 -8.63
CA LEU A 76 3.88 1.08 -7.26
C LEU A 76 3.91 2.26 -6.29
N LEU A 77 4.96 3.10 -6.34
CA LEU A 77 5.06 4.29 -5.48
C LEU A 77 3.91 5.25 -5.74
N ILE A 78 3.58 5.49 -7.01
CA ILE A 78 2.41 6.31 -7.39
C ILE A 78 1.12 5.65 -6.92
N ALA A 79 0.96 4.34 -7.11
CA ALA A 79 -0.23 3.61 -6.69
C ALA A 79 -0.43 3.68 -5.17
N VAL A 80 0.61 3.42 -4.37
CA VAL A 80 0.56 3.55 -2.90
C VAL A 80 0.19 4.97 -2.49
N ALA A 81 0.84 5.99 -3.06
CA ALA A 81 0.57 7.39 -2.72
C ALA A 81 -0.88 7.79 -3.02
N LEU A 82 -1.37 7.44 -4.21
CA LEU A 82 -2.75 7.71 -4.62
C LEU A 82 -3.77 6.89 -3.81
N HIS A 83 -3.44 5.65 -3.45
CA HIS A 83 -4.28 4.80 -2.62
C HIS A 83 -4.45 5.39 -1.21
N ILE A 84 -3.35 5.78 -0.57
CA ILE A 84 -3.37 6.42 0.76
C ILE A 84 -4.10 7.76 0.69
N TRP A 85 -3.78 8.60 -0.30
CA TRP A 85 -4.43 9.90 -0.47
C TRP A 85 -5.95 9.79 -0.63
N SER A 86 -6.41 8.89 -1.51
CA SER A 86 -7.84 8.66 -1.73
C SER A 86 -8.53 8.09 -0.49
N SER A 87 -7.89 7.15 0.22
CA SER A 87 -8.36 6.60 1.49
C SER A 87 -8.55 7.69 2.56
N VAL A 88 -7.53 8.52 2.79
CA VAL A 88 -7.57 9.61 3.77
C VAL A 88 -8.63 10.64 3.40
N LYS A 89 -8.76 10.98 2.12
CA LYS A 89 -9.73 12.00 1.67
C LYS A 89 -11.17 11.49 1.79
N LEU A 90 -11.44 10.23 1.42
CA LEU A 90 -12.75 9.60 1.59
C LEU A 90 -13.09 9.41 3.07
N GLY A 91 -12.12 9.00 3.90
CA GLY A 91 -12.27 8.90 5.35
C GLY A 91 -12.60 10.25 6.00
N SER A 92 -11.89 11.30 5.61
CA SER A 92 -12.13 12.67 6.08
C SER A 92 -13.53 13.18 5.68
N ARG A 93 -13.97 12.90 4.44
CA ARG A 93 -15.32 13.26 3.99
C ARG A 93 -16.40 12.51 4.77
N LYS A 94 -16.20 11.21 5.01
CA LYS A 94 -17.11 10.39 5.81
C LYS A 94 -17.28 10.94 7.23
N LEU A 95 -16.18 11.40 7.85
CA LEU A 95 -16.23 12.02 9.18
C LEU A 95 -16.95 13.37 9.15
N LYS A 96 -16.64 14.25 8.17
CA LYS A 96 -17.29 15.56 8.03
C LYS A 96 -18.79 15.44 7.72
N ALA A 97 -19.21 14.45 6.95
CA ALA A 97 -20.61 14.17 6.66
C ALA A 97 -21.38 13.61 7.88
N ARG A 98 -20.68 13.28 8.98
CA ARG A 98 -21.27 12.74 10.20
C ARG A 98 -20.80 13.51 11.44
N PRO A 99 -21.32 14.73 11.67
CA PRO A 99 -20.99 15.54 12.84
C PRO A 99 -21.56 14.98 14.15
N VAL A 100 -22.64 14.18 14.10
CA VAL A 100 -23.25 13.53 15.27
C VAL A 100 -23.09 12.00 15.15
N ALA A 101 -22.66 11.34 16.23
CA ALA A 101 -22.48 9.89 16.25
C ALA A 101 -23.82 9.14 16.18
N TYR A 102 -23.83 7.98 15.52
CA TYR A 102 -25.03 7.13 15.47
C TYR A 102 -25.41 6.62 16.86
N ALA A 103 -26.67 6.82 17.26
CA ALA A 103 -27.24 6.26 18.50
C ALA A 103 -27.21 4.73 18.51
N LYS A 104 -27.32 4.10 17.34
CA LYS A 104 -27.18 2.65 17.14
C LYS A 104 -26.43 2.39 15.83
N ARG A 105 -25.34 1.62 15.88
CA ARG A 105 -24.63 1.17 14.68
C ARG A 105 -25.27 -0.11 14.16
N GLN A 106 -26.00 -0.03 13.05
CA GLN A 106 -26.37 -1.21 12.26
C GLN A 106 -25.38 -1.39 11.11
N ASN A 107 -24.72 -2.56 11.08
CA ASN A 107 -23.76 -2.90 10.03
C ASN A 107 -24.50 -3.56 8.88
N THR A 108 -25.17 -2.77 8.04
CA THR A 108 -25.97 -3.30 6.93
C THR A 108 -25.15 -3.63 5.68
N ALA A 109 -23.94 -3.04 5.52
CA ALA A 109 -23.15 -3.15 4.29
C ALA A 109 -21.61 -3.14 4.49
N SER A 110 -21.11 -3.40 5.71
CA SER A 110 -19.67 -3.34 6.01
C SER A 110 -19.18 -4.64 6.66
N ASP A 111 -18.36 -5.38 5.93
CA ASP A 111 -17.74 -6.63 6.38
C ASP A 111 -16.60 -6.37 7.38
N TYR A 112 -16.17 -7.41 8.10
CA TYR A 112 -15.06 -7.33 9.07
C TYR A 112 -13.79 -6.71 8.46
N ALA A 113 -13.37 -7.17 7.29
CA ALA A 113 -12.20 -6.65 6.58
C ALA A 113 -12.30 -5.15 6.31
N SER A 114 -13.48 -4.65 5.90
CA SER A 114 -13.66 -3.21 5.64
C SER A 114 -13.60 -2.36 6.92
N ARG A 115 -13.94 -2.93 8.08
CA ARG A 115 -13.88 -2.24 9.38
C ARG A 115 -12.47 -2.16 9.91
N THR A 116 -11.68 -3.21 9.74
CA THR A 116 -10.28 -3.25 10.18
C THR A 116 -9.34 -2.51 9.23
N MET A 117 -9.77 -2.20 8.00
CA MET A 117 -8.97 -1.49 6.99
C MET A 117 -8.39 -0.14 7.47
N TYR A 118 -9.08 0.54 8.40
CA TYR A 118 -8.58 1.79 8.99
C TYR A 118 -7.31 1.57 9.83
N TRP A 119 -7.21 0.42 10.49
CA TRP A 119 -6.06 0.05 11.31
C TRP A 119 -5.01 -0.70 10.51
N SER A 120 -5.41 -1.60 9.61
CA SER A 120 -4.46 -2.36 8.80
C SER A 120 -3.71 -1.48 7.80
N GLY A 121 -4.28 -0.38 7.32
CA GLY A 121 -3.61 0.54 6.41
C GLY A 121 -2.29 1.11 6.97
N PRO A 122 -2.32 1.80 8.14
CA PRO A 122 -1.10 2.30 8.79
C PRO A 122 -0.10 1.20 9.17
N ILE A 123 -0.59 0.03 9.61
CA ILE A 123 0.28 -1.11 9.96
C ILE A 123 1.02 -1.61 8.71
N ILE A 124 0.31 -1.82 7.59
CA ILE A 124 0.91 -2.21 6.31
C ILE A 124 1.88 -1.14 5.81
N LEU A 125 1.60 0.16 6.01
CA LEU A 125 2.54 1.22 5.64
C LEU A 125 3.84 1.11 6.44
N ALA A 126 3.76 0.89 7.75
CA ALA A 126 4.94 0.65 8.58
C ALA A 126 5.70 -0.62 8.15
N PHE A 127 4.97 -1.69 7.81
CA PHE A 127 5.54 -2.91 7.24
C PHE A 127 6.32 -2.63 5.97
N ILE A 128 5.74 -1.92 4.99
CA ILE A 128 6.39 -1.61 3.71
C ILE A 128 7.68 -0.81 3.92
N ILE A 129 7.67 0.19 4.81
CA ILE A 129 8.86 0.99 5.11
C ILE A 129 9.96 0.10 5.68
N TYR A 130 9.63 -0.68 6.72
CA TYR A 130 10.57 -1.61 7.32
C TYR A 130 11.07 -2.66 6.31
N HIS A 131 10.17 -3.20 5.50
CA HIS A 131 10.47 -4.20 4.47
C HIS A 131 11.49 -3.70 3.45
N ILE A 132 11.31 -2.47 2.95
CA ILE A 132 12.26 -1.85 2.02
C ILE A 132 13.61 -1.61 2.71
N LEU A 133 13.61 -1.09 3.94
CA LEU A 133 14.85 -0.85 4.69
C LEU A 133 15.61 -2.14 5.02
N HIS A 134 14.89 -3.23 5.28
CA HIS A 134 15.46 -4.54 5.61
C HIS A 134 16.02 -5.26 4.37
N LEU A 135 15.19 -5.50 3.35
CA LEU A 135 15.52 -6.41 2.25
C LEU A 135 15.91 -5.72 0.93
N THR A 136 15.56 -4.44 0.76
CA THR A 136 15.91 -3.70 -0.47
C THR A 136 17.13 -2.81 -0.27
N ALA A 137 17.15 -2.03 0.80
CA ALA A 137 18.23 -1.09 1.10
C ALA A 137 19.31 -1.69 2.00
N GLY A 138 19.03 -2.76 2.74
CA GLY A 138 19.98 -3.40 3.65
C GLY A 138 20.37 -2.54 4.87
N VAL A 139 19.63 -1.47 5.15
CA VAL A 139 19.91 -0.52 6.25
C VAL A 139 19.55 -1.12 7.60
N LEU A 140 18.46 -1.89 7.67
CA LEU A 140 17.95 -2.50 8.90
C LEU A 140 18.14 -4.01 8.89
N HIS A 141 19.39 -4.47 8.83
CA HIS A 141 19.75 -5.89 8.77
C HIS A 141 20.52 -6.31 10.04
N PRO A 142 19.82 -6.62 11.15
CA PRO A 142 20.46 -6.92 12.41
C PRO A 142 21.16 -8.28 12.40
N GLN A 143 22.23 -8.41 13.20
CA GLN A 143 22.91 -9.68 13.50
C GLN A 143 23.55 -10.40 12.29
N SER A 144 23.57 -9.77 11.12
CA SER A 144 24.17 -10.28 9.90
C SER A 144 24.45 -9.16 8.90
N THR A 145 25.45 -9.33 8.05
CA THR A 145 25.79 -8.35 7.01
C THR A 145 24.89 -8.54 5.80
N PHE A 146 24.29 -7.46 5.32
CA PHE A 146 23.58 -7.44 4.04
C PHE A 146 24.58 -7.59 2.89
N ILE A 147 24.37 -8.58 2.03
CA ILE A 147 25.21 -8.86 0.85
C ILE A 147 24.43 -8.49 -0.41
N GLU A 148 24.89 -7.47 -1.13
CA GLU A 148 24.22 -7.07 -2.38
C GLU A 148 24.25 -8.21 -3.41
N GLY A 149 23.07 -8.52 -3.98
CA GLY A 149 22.92 -9.59 -4.96
C GLY A 149 22.54 -10.96 -4.39
N ASP A 150 22.89 -11.26 -3.14
CA ASP A 150 22.57 -12.54 -2.49
C ASP A 150 21.23 -12.46 -1.74
N VAL A 151 20.14 -12.69 -2.46
CA VAL A 151 18.77 -12.62 -1.94
C VAL A 151 18.52 -13.69 -0.89
N TYR A 152 19.00 -14.91 -1.11
CA TYR A 152 18.80 -16.02 -0.19
C TYR A 152 19.47 -15.77 1.16
N HIS A 153 20.75 -15.37 1.15
CA HIS A 153 21.47 -15.06 2.39
C HIS A 153 20.77 -13.97 3.20
N ASN A 154 20.42 -12.84 2.57
CA ASN A 154 19.77 -11.71 3.25
C ASN A 154 18.41 -12.11 3.82
N LEU A 155 17.63 -12.90 3.07
CA LEU A 155 16.33 -13.36 3.53
C LEU A 155 16.46 -14.30 4.74
N VAL A 156 17.29 -15.34 4.63
CA VAL A 156 17.42 -16.35 5.70
C VAL A 156 18.05 -15.76 6.95
N SER A 157 19.14 -15.02 6.81
CA SER A 157 19.83 -14.43 7.97
C SER A 157 19.01 -13.33 8.65
N GLY A 158 18.25 -12.53 7.88
CA GLY A 158 17.30 -11.56 8.44
C GLY A 158 16.18 -12.23 9.25
N PHE A 159 15.60 -13.33 8.76
CA PHE A 159 14.51 -14.05 9.44
C PHE A 159 14.98 -15.00 10.55
N GLN A 160 16.28 -15.23 10.72
CA GLN A 160 16.82 -15.88 11.92
C GLN A 160 16.69 -14.99 13.16
N VAL A 161 16.49 -13.68 12.98
CA VAL A 161 16.30 -12.73 14.07
C VAL A 161 14.83 -12.73 14.50
N TRP A 162 14.53 -13.30 15.66
CA TRP A 162 13.15 -13.61 16.08
C TRP A 162 12.19 -12.41 16.05
N TYR A 163 12.64 -11.20 16.44
CA TYR A 163 11.78 -10.01 16.47
C TYR A 163 11.52 -9.45 15.07
N VAL A 164 12.44 -9.66 14.11
CA VAL A 164 12.24 -9.34 12.70
C VAL A 164 11.13 -10.24 12.15
N SER A 165 11.22 -11.54 12.40
CA SER A 165 10.21 -12.50 12.00
C SER A 165 8.85 -12.21 12.64
N ALA A 166 8.81 -11.92 13.94
CA ALA A 166 7.58 -11.52 14.63
C ALA A 166 6.96 -10.28 13.98
N TRP A 167 7.76 -9.26 13.66
CA TRP A 167 7.27 -8.07 12.98
C TRP A 167 6.63 -8.41 11.62
N TYR A 168 7.29 -9.21 10.77
CA TYR A 168 6.75 -9.62 9.46
C TYR A 168 5.48 -10.47 9.56
N ILE A 169 5.29 -11.22 10.64
CA ILE A 169 4.11 -12.09 10.85
C ILE A 169 2.89 -11.28 11.32
N PHE A 170 3.11 -10.26 12.15
CA PHE A 170 2.03 -9.54 12.84
C PHE A 170 1.69 -8.17 12.26
N SER A 171 2.48 -7.66 11.31
CA SER A 171 2.19 -6.41 10.59
C SER A 171 1.50 -6.68 9.25
#